data_AF-H8I9M4-F1
#
_entry.id   AF-H8I9M4-F1
#
_cell.length_a   1.000
_cell.length_b   1.000
_cell.length_c   1.000
_cell.angle_alpha   90.00
_cell.angle_beta   90.00
_cell.angle_gamma   90.00
#
_symmetry.space_group_name_H-M   'P 1'
#
loop_
_entity.id
_entity.type
_entity.pdbx_description
1 polymer ?
#
loop_
_entity_poly.entity_id
_entity_poly.type
_entity_poly.pdbx_seq_one_letter_code
_entity_poly.pdbx_strand_id
1 'polypeptide(L)'
;MVEPVPKYLFRIYCSLWLVFEDKEFSNDEAAKIIGRGERYSNQALHYLKKSGWLITKGFNAVDRRKHINKLVNPMTIIKMIGEAGGKSIVLEPKRDKR
;
A
#
# COMPACT_ATOMS: atom_id res chain seq x y z
N MET A 1 7.08 -10.08 3.63
CA MET A 1 8.16 -9.50 2.81
C MET A 1 7.53 -8.48 1.89
N VAL A 2 8.09 -7.27 1.77
CA VAL A 2 7.56 -6.26 0.84
C VAL A 2 8.25 -6.44 -0.51
N GLU A 3 7.46 -6.59 -1.57
CA GLU A 3 7.96 -6.82 -2.93
C GLU A 3 7.63 -5.64 -3.85
N PRO A 4 8.51 -5.30 -4.82
CA PRO A 4 8.17 -4.33 -5.86
C PRO A 4 6.92 -4.75 -6.63
N VAL A 5 6.04 -3.79 -6.92
CA VAL A 5 4.83 -4.04 -7.70
C VAL A 5 4.92 -3.44 -9.11
N PRO A 6 4.22 -4.04 -10.10
CA PRO A 6 4.03 -3.44 -11.41
C PRO A 6 3.48 -2.00 -11.37
N LYS A 7 3.84 -1.20 -12.38
CA LYS A 7 3.45 0.21 -12.52
C LYS A 7 1.96 0.48 -12.32
N TYR A 8 1.08 -0.41 -12.77
CA TYR A 8 -0.37 -0.22 -12.63
C TYR A 8 -0.84 -0.36 -11.18
N LEU A 9 -0.30 -1.32 -10.41
CA LEU A 9 -0.60 -1.47 -8.99
C LEU A 9 -0.02 -0.31 -8.18
N PHE A 10 1.18 0.16 -8.54
CA PHE A 10 1.77 1.33 -7.92
C PHE A 10 0.89 2.57 -8.09
N ARG A 11 0.35 2.81 -9.30
CA ARG A 11 -0.59 3.91 -9.55
C ARG A 11 -1.86 3.80 -8.71
N ILE A 12 -2.43 2.59 -8.61
CA ILE A 12 -3.60 2.33 -7.77
C ILE A 12 -3.28 2.65 -6.30
N TYR A 13 -2.13 2.16 -5.81
CA TYR A 13 -1.65 2.47 -4.47
C TYR A 13 -1.55 3.98 -4.24
N CYS A 14 -0.94 4.74 -5.17
CA CYS A 14 -0.85 6.20 -5.05
C CYS A 14 -2.23 6.86 -4.96
N SER A 15 -3.19 6.44 -5.80
CA SER A 15 -4.56 6.95 -5.76
C SER A 15 -5.25 6.66 -4.43
N LEU A 16 -5.08 5.46 -3.88
CA LEU A 16 -5.61 5.10 -2.57
C LEU A 16 -4.92 5.90 -1.45
N TRP A 17 -3.60 6.08 -1.54
CA TRP A 17 -2.81 6.80 -0.53
C TRP A 17 -3.21 8.28 -0.45
N LEU A 18 -3.47 8.92 -1.57
CA LEU A 18 -3.94 10.32 -1.60
C LEU A 18 -5.29 10.53 -0.90
N VAL A 19 -6.10 9.48 -0.76
CA VAL A 19 -7.44 9.56 -0.17
C VAL A 19 -7.44 9.07 1.28
N PHE A 20 -6.82 7.92 1.52
CA PHE A 20 -6.90 7.25 2.81
C PHE A 20 -5.66 7.49 3.68
N GLU A 21 -4.49 7.72 3.08
CA GLU A 21 -3.21 7.84 3.80
C GLU A 21 -3.04 6.69 4.83
N ASP A 22 -2.93 7.05 6.11
CA ASP A 22 -2.80 6.13 7.24
C ASP A 22 -4.15 5.68 7.84
N LYS A 23 -5.29 6.02 7.21
CA LYS A 23 -6.62 5.62 7.67
C LYS A 23 -6.99 4.22 7.18
N GLU A 24 -7.93 3.63 7.90
CA GLU A 24 -8.53 2.35 7.56
C GLU A 24 -9.67 2.55 6.55
N PHE A 25 -9.85 1.58 5.65
CA PHE A 25 -10.90 1.59 4.63
C PHE A 25 -11.35 0.17 4.26
N SER A 26 -12.59 0.07 3.79
CA SER A 26 -13.20 -1.14 3.26
C SER A 26 -12.87 -1.37 1.79
N ASN A 27 -13.05 -2.61 1.31
CA ASN A 27 -12.91 -2.92 -0.11
C ASN A 27 -13.88 -2.08 -0.98
N ASP A 28 -15.09 -1.82 -0.49
CA ASP A 28 -16.10 -1.04 -1.20
C ASP A 28 -15.65 0.41 -1.40
N GLU A 29 -15.06 1.03 -0.37
CA GLU A 29 -14.52 2.38 -0.46
C GLU A 29 -13.34 2.44 -1.42
N ALA A 30 -12.42 1.47 -1.35
CA ALA A 30 -11.32 1.38 -2.30
C ALA A 30 -11.82 1.18 -3.74
N ALA A 31 -12.88 0.39 -3.96
CA ALA A 31 -13.45 0.16 -5.28
C ALA A 31 -14.01 1.45 -5.91
N LYS A 32 -14.59 2.34 -5.11
CA LYS A 32 -15.05 3.67 -5.56
C LYS A 32 -13.89 4.53 -6.06
N ILE A 33 -12.73 4.48 -5.40
CA ILE A 33 -11.54 5.23 -5.82
C ILE A 33 -10.90 4.62 -7.07
N ILE A 34 -10.83 3.29 -7.15
CA ILE A 34 -10.22 2.60 -8.30
C ILE A 34 -11.06 2.77 -9.57
N GLY A 35 -12.39 2.84 -9.45
CA GLY A 35 -13.28 3.21 -10.56
C GLY A 35 -13.34 2.20 -11.71
N ARG A 36 -12.90 0.95 -11.51
CA ARG A 36 -12.87 -0.11 -12.53
C ARG A 36 -13.73 -1.34 -12.19
N GLY A 37 -14.70 -1.13 -11.31
CA GLY A 37 -15.60 -2.18 -10.84
C GLY A 37 -15.02 -3.03 -9.70
N GLU A 38 -15.90 -3.79 -9.04
CA GLU A 38 -15.59 -4.50 -7.80
C GLU A 38 -14.58 -5.63 -8.00
N ARG A 39 -14.76 -6.47 -9.03
CA ARG A 39 -13.87 -7.61 -9.32
C ARG A 39 -12.42 -7.16 -9.54
N TYR A 40 -12.22 -6.12 -10.34
CA TYR A 40 -10.88 -5.57 -10.61
C TYR A 40 -10.26 -4.97 -9.33
N SER A 41 -11.07 -4.23 -8.57
CA SER A 41 -10.63 -3.59 -7.33
C SER A 41 -10.20 -4.63 -6.29
N ASN A 42 -11.00 -5.68 -6.08
CA ASN A 42 -10.68 -6.79 -5.18
C ASN A 42 -9.39 -7.51 -5.62
N GLN A 43 -9.19 -7.72 -6.92
CA GLN A 43 -7.97 -8.31 -7.44
C GLN A 43 -6.74 -7.42 -7.20
N ALA A 44 -6.85 -6.12 -7.44
CA ALA A 44 -5.77 -5.17 -7.18
C ALA A 44 -5.40 -5.12 -5.69
N LEU A 45 -6.40 -5.04 -4.80
CA LEU A 45 -6.20 -5.08 -3.34
C LEU A 45 -5.57 -6.39 -2.88
N HIS A 46 -5.98 -7.52 -3.46
CA HIS A 46 -5.36 -8.82 -3.18
C HIS A 46 -3.87 -8.83 -3.55
N TYR A 47 -3.50 -8.31 -4.72
CA TYR A 47 -2.10 -8.23 -5.12
C TYR A 47 -1.30 -7.28 -4.23
N LEU A 48 -1.83 -6.11 -3.88
CA LEU A 48 -1.19 -5.17 -2.96
C LEU A 48 -0.99 -5.79 -1.56
N LYS A 49 -1.96 -6.58 -1.10
CA LYS A 49 -1.83 -7.32 0.17
C LYS A 49 -0.72 -8.36 0.09
N LYS A 50 -0.70 -9.16 -0.99
CA LYS A 50 0.31 -10.21 -1.20
C LYS A 50 1.72 -9.63 -1.30
N SER A 51 1.88 -8.45 -1.92
CA SER A 51 3.17 -7.77 -2.02
C SER A 51 3.56 -6.99 -0.75
N GLY A 52 2.73 -6.96 0.28
CA GLY A 52 3.00 -6.27 1.55
C GLY A 52 2.79 -4.76 1.52
N TRP A 53 2.09 -4.21 0.52
CA TRP A 53 1.77 -2.78 0.40
C TRP A 53 0.47 -2.40 1.13
N LEU A 54 -0.31 -3.42 1.52
CA LEU A 54 -1.58 -3.28 2.20
C LEU A 54 -1.70 -4.36 3.28
N ILE A 55 -2.25 -3.99 4.43
CA ILE A 55 -2.52 -4.90 5.55
C ILE A 55 -4.00 -4.95 5.86
N THR A 56 -4.50 -6.13 6.23
CA THR A 56 -5.86 -6.26 6.76
C THR A 56 -5.80 -6.10 8.26
N LYS A 57 -6.53 -5.12 8.80
CA LYS A 57 -6.59 -4.83 10.23
C LYS A 57 -7.66 -5.65 10.95
N GLY A 58 -8.71 -6.05 10.24
CA GLY A 58 -9.77 -6.87 10.79
C GLY A 58 -10.98 -6.96 9.87
N PHE A 59 -12.13 -7.12 10.49
CA PHE A 59 -13.43 -7.19 9.82
C PHE A 59 -14.31 -6.02 10.28
N ASN A 60 -15.23 -5.61 9.42
CA ASN A 60 -16.19 -4.58 9.77
C ASN A 60 -17.12 -5.10 10.90
N ALA A 61 -17.40 -4.25 11.89
CA ALA A 61 -18.23 -4.58 13.05
C ALA A 61 -19.68 -4.89 12.68
N VAL A 62 -20.19 -4.31 11.58
CA VAL A 62 -21.56 -4.47 11.10
C VAL A 62 -21.68 -5.65 10.12
N ASP A 63 -20.70 -5.81 9.24
CA ASP A 63 -20.65 -6.92 8.29
C ASP A 63 -19.28 -7.61 8.35
N ARG A 64 -19.24 -8.75 9.06
CA ARG A 64 -18.02 -9.54 9.25
C ARG A 64 -17.46 -10.13 7.95
N ARG A 65 -18.19 -10.06 6.83
CA ARG A 65 -17.68 -10.49 5.52
C ARG A 65 -16.80 -9.41 4.88
N LYS A 66 -16.86 -8.17 5.35
CA LYS A 66 -16.10 -7.04 4.82
C LYS A 66 -14.79 -6.87 5.57
N HIS A 67 -13.69 -6.91 4.82
CA HIS A 67 -12.37 -6.66 5.36
C HIS A 67 -12.13 -5.16 5.53
N ILE A 68 -11.53 -4.79 6.67
CA ILE A 68 -10.96 -3.47 6.90
C ILE A 68 -9.47 -3.55 6.62
N ASN A 69 -9.00 -2.69 5.71
CA ASN A 69 -7.63 -2.62 5.26
C ASN A 69 -7.01 -1.29 5.62
N LYS A 70 -5.67 -1.26 5.64
CA LYS A 70 -4.86 -0.06 5.79
C LYS A 70 -3.66 -0.16 4.85
N LEU A 71 -3.30 0.96 4.22
CA LEU A 71 -2.07 1.04 3.42
C LEU A 71 -0.84 1.05 4.32
N VAL A 72 0.25 0.44 3.85
CA VAL A 72 1.54 0.58 4.50
C VAL A 72 2.14 1.91 4.08
N ASN A 73 2.77 2.63 5.02
CA ASN A 73 3.38 3.92 4.74
C ASN A 73 4.43 3.82 3.60
N PRO A 74 4.42 4.75 2.61
CA PRO A 74 5.31 4.67 1.46
C PRO A 74 6.79 4.72 1.84
N MET A 75 7.16 5.46 2.90
CA MET A 75 8.54 5.52 3.38
C MET A 75 9.00 4.17 3.93
N THR A 76 8.11 3.44 4.60
CA THR A 76 8.37 2.08 5.07
C THR A 76 8.57 1.13 3.89
N ILE A 77 7.73 1.23 2.86
CA ILE A 77 7.83 0.40 1.65
C ILE A 77 9.17 0.65 0.94
N ILE A 78 9.53 1.91 0.74
CA ILE A 78 10.80 2.30 0.09
C ILE A 78 11.98 1.75 0.89
N LYS A 79 11.97 1.91 2.22
CA LYS A 79 13.02 1.37 3.10
C LYS A 79 13.15 -0.14 2.96
N MET A 80 12.04 -0.88 3.06
CA MET A 80 12.04 -2.35 2.98
C MET A 80 12.52 -2.87 1.61
N ILE A 81 12.12 -2.21 0.52
CA ILE A 81 12.59 -2.56 -0.83
C ILE A 81 14.10 -2.27 -0.97
N GLY A 82 14.57 -1.15 -0.44
CA GLY A 82 15.99 -0.79 -0.45
C GLY A 82 16.86 -1.78 0.33
N GLU A 83 16.41 -2.19 1.52
CA GLU A 83 17.09 -3.17 2.37
C GLU A 83 17.11 -4.57 1.75
N ALA A 84 16.00 -5.00 1.13
CA ALA A 84 15.93 -6.28 0.42
C ALA A 84 16.83 -6.34 -0.83
N GLY A 85 17.16 -5.20 -1.42
CA GLY A 85 18.05 -5.06 -2.57
C GLY A 85 19.55 -5.24 -2.27
N GLY A 86 19.96 -5.52 -1.04
CA GLY A 86 21.31 -5.97 -0.70
C GLY A 86 22.42 -4.92 -0.84
N LYS A 87 22.09 -3.63 -0.96
CA LYS A 87 23.07 -2.54 -0.79
C LYS A 87 22.62 -1.66 0.36
N SER A 88 23.31 -1.76 1.50
CA SER A 88 23.30 -0.69 2.50
C SER A 88 23.80 0.58 1.82
N ILE A 89 22.88 1.39 1.31
CA ILE A 89 23.19 2.75 0.91
C ILE A 89 23.35 3.49 2.24
N VAL A 90 24.60 3.63 2.70
CA VAL A 90 24.93 4.61 3.74
C VAL A 90 24.61 5.96 3.11
N LEU A 91 23.43 6.50 3.42
CA LEU A 91 23.09 7.88 3.12
C LEU A 91 23.99 8.73 4.01
N GLU A 92 25.17 9.09 3.52
CA GLU A 92 25.99 10.08 4.21
C GLU A 92 25.13 11.34 4.38
N PRO A 93 25.01 11.89 5.60
CA PRO A 93 24.30 13.14 5.79
C PRO A 93 24.98 14.15 4.85
N LYS A 94 24.17 14.84 4.02
CA LYS A 94 24.64 15.95 3.21
C LYS A 94 25.46 16.84 4.13
N ARG A 95 26.78 16.93 3.89
CA ARG A 95 27.62 17.93 4.56
C ARG A 95 26.98 19.26 4.21
N ASP A 96 26.34 19.89 5.20
CA ASP A 96 25.99 21.29 5.10
C ASP A 96 27.27 22.04 4.79
N LYS A 97 27.37 22.52 3.54
CA LYS A 97 28.43 23.45 3.17
C LYS A 97 28.02 24.81 3.72
N ARG A 98 28.42 25.02 4.98
CA ARG A 98 28.62 26.27 5.72
C ARG A 98 27.44 27.24 5.81
#